data_AF-A0A0G1JE04-F1
#
_entry.id   AF-A0A0G1JE04-F1
#
_cell.length_a   1.000
_cell.length_b   1.000
_cell.length_c   1.000
_cell.angle_alpha   90.00
_cell.angle_beta   90.00
_cell.angle_gamma   90.00
#
_symmetry.space_group_name_H-M   'P 1'
#
loop_
_entity.id
_entity.type
_entity.pdbx_description
1 polymer ?
#
loop_
_entity_poly.entity_id
_entity_poly.type
_entity_poly.pdbx_seq_one_letter_code
_entity_poly.pdbx_strand_id
1 'polypeptide(L)'
;MSFLGKIFGGLGSNEGVIEELKPIVEQINALEPEFKKLSDAKLKAKTLEFRKRLGEGETLDDILPEAFAAVREASKRTLGQRHYDSQLIGGMVMHRGQIAEMKTGEGKTLVATLPMYLNALSGDGAHLITVNDYLARRDATWMGQIYNALGLSVGALNHEVSYLYDASAVSVADDKNEDTLGAFKIVHEFLRPCSRSEAYGADITYGTNNEYGFDYLRDNMVYAPSQLSQRQGVHHFAIVDEVDSILIDEARTPLIISAPDTESGELYKTFAKIAPRLKEGADYNVDEKMKAVSITEEGIEKVENILGVKDIYTEKGIKYVHHLEQALRAQALFFLDKDYVVKNGEVIIVDEFTGRLMPGRRWSEGLHQAIEAKEGVTVQKESRTLATITFQNYFRLYEKLAGMTGTAQTSAEEFHKVYKLEVVSVPTNRPMQRRDLPDKIFQSEKGKFTAIAREVRAMHEKGQPVLIGTVSIEKNERLAAILGRE
;
A
#
# COMPACT_ATOMS: atom_id res chain seq x y z
N MET A 1 -26.68 -2.80 32.68
CA MET A 1 -25.76 -1.65 32.59
C MET A 1 -25.22 -1.38 33.99
N SER A 2 -23.99 -1.80 34.27
CA SER A 2 -23.37 -1.71 35.60
C SER A 2 -22.94 -0.29 35.93
N PHE A 3 -23.12 0.12 37.19
CA PHE A 3 -22.72 1.40 37.78
C PHE A 3 -21.25 1.79 37.49
N LEU A 4 -20.38 0.80 37.26
CA LEU A 4 -18.97 0.98 36.87
C LEU A 4 -18.78 1.59 35.47
N GLY A 5 -19.69 1.33 34.51
CA GLY A 5 -19.62 1.90 33.16
C GLY A 5 -19.90 3.41 33.14
N LYS A 6 -20.67 3.92 34.09
CA LYS A 6 -20.97 5.37 34.21
C LYS A 6 -19.84 6.17 34.85
N ILE A 7 -18.98 5.55 35.65
CA ILE A 7 -17.91 6.26 36.39
C ILE A 7 -16.60 6.30 35.58
N PHE A 8 -16.34 5.28 34.75
CA PHE A 8 -15.15 5.24 33.87
C PHE A 8 -15.45 5.56 32.39
N GLY A 9 -16.72 5.74 32.00
CA GLY A 9 -17.14 5.90 30.61
C GLY A 9 -17.24 7.34 30.07
N GLY A 10 -16.74 8.33 30.80
CA GLY A 10 -16.84 9.75 30.42
C GLY A 10 -15.72 10.18 29.48
N LEU A 11 -16.06 10.57 28.25
CA LEU A 11 -15.19 11.16 27.22
C LEU A 11 -13.98 10.28 26.84
N GLY A 12 -14.16 9.44 25.82
CA GLY A 12 -13.13 8.52 25.29
C GLY A 12 -13.58 7.06 25.21
N SER A 13 -14.75 6.72 25.74
CA SER A 13 -15.37 5.40 25.53
C SER A 13 -16.07 5.35 24.17
N ASN A 14 -16.15 4.16 23.57
CA ASN A 14 -16.86 3.95 22.29
C ASN A 14 -18.30 4.49 22.34
N GLU A 15 -19.03 4.23 23.43
CA GLU A 15 -20.39 4.73 23.64
C GLU A 15 -20.44 6.26 23.73
N GLY A 16 -19.47 6.88 24.41
CA GLY A 16 -19.38 8.34 24.52
C GLY A 16 -19.21 9.02 23.16
N VAL A 17 -18.35 8.47 22.29
CA VAL A 17 -18.16 9.00 20.92
C VAL A 17 -19.45 8.91 20.12
N ILE A 18 -20.19 7.79 20.23
CA ILE A 18 -21.46 7.62 19.51
C ILE A 18 -22.51 8.62 20.00
N GLU A 19 -22.66 8.83 21.31
CA GLU A 19 -23.62 9.81 21.85
C GLU A 19 -23.28 11.25 21.45
N GLU A 20 -21.99 11.59 21.35
CA GLU A 20 -21.53 12.90 20.88
C GLU A 20 -21.90 13.17 19.41
N LEU A 21 -21.89 12.13 18.57
CA LEU A 21 -22.17 12.24 17.13
C LEU A 21 -23.66 12.24 16.79
N LYS A 22 -24.54 11.74 17.67
CA LYS A 22 -26.00 11.66 17.42
C LYS A 22 -26.66 13.01 17.11
N PRO A 23 -26.39 14.11 17.85
CA PRO A 23 -26.97 15.41 17.52
C PRO A 23 -26.62 15.88 16.10
N ILE A 24 -25.42 15.56 15.61
CA ILE A 24 -24.99 15.91 14.26
C ILE A 24 -25.75 15.07 13.22
N VAL A 25 -25.99 13.78 13.49
CA VAL A 25 -26.87 12.93 12.66
C VAL A 25 -28.27 13.53 12.55
N GLU A 26 -28.83 14.01 13.66
CA GLU A 26 -30.15 14.66 13.68
C GLU A 26 -30.18 15.94 12.84
N GLN A 27 -29.12 16.76 12.90
CA GLN A 27 -28.96 17.94 12.05
C GLN A 27 -28.90 17.56 10.55
N ILE A 28 -28.10 16.55 10.18
CA ILE A 28 -28.01 16.06 8.79
C ILE A 28 -29.38 15.54 8.31
N ASN A 29 -30.10 14.82 9.17
CA ASN A 29 -31.45 14.34 8.88
C ASN A 29 -32.45 15.49 8.68
N ALA A 30 -32.36 16.54 9.49
CA ALA A 30 -33.23 17.73 9.38
C ALA A 30 -33.00 18.51 8.07
N LEU A 31 -31.80 18.45 7.49
CA LEU A 31 -31.46 19.09 6.21
C LEU A 31 -31.99 18.34 4.98
N GLU A 32 -32.36 17.06 5.09
CA GLU A 32 -32.78 16.24 3.94
C GLU A 32 -33.93 16.87 3.12
N PRO A 33 -35.02 17.43 3.71
CA PRO A 33 -36.09 18.05 2.95
C PRO A 33 -35.67 19.27 2.13
N GLU A 34 -34.63 19.98 2.57
CA GLU A 34 -34.11 21.16 1.87
C GLU A 34 -33.23 20.75 0.69
N PHE A 35 -32.29 19.83 0.91
CA PHE A 35 -31.41 19.31 -0.14
C PHE A 35 -32.20 18.57 -1.24
N LYS A 36 -33.26 17.85 -0.86
CA LYS A 36 -34.17 17.19 -1.83
C LYS A 36 -34.82 18.17 -2.81
N LYS A 37 -35.04 19.43 -2.42
CA LYS A 37 -35.66 20.46 -3.28
C LYS A 37 -34.66 21.11 -4.25
N LEU A 38 -33.35 20.93 -4.05
CA LEU A 38 -32.34 21.49 -4.94
C LEU A 38 -32.40 20.81 -6.30
N SER A 39 -32.20 21.57 -7.39
CA SER A 39 -31.90 20.97 -8.70
C SER A 39 -30.47 20.42 -8.71
N ASP A 40 -30.14 19.55 -9.64
CA ASP A 40 -28.78 18.99 -9.75
C ASP A 40 -27.71 20.08 -9.90
N ALA A 41 -28.02 21.14 -10.67
CA ALA A 41 -27.14 22.29 -10.81
C ALA A 41 -26.92 23.04 -9.48
N LYS A 42 -27.96 23.20 -8.66
CA LYS A 42 -27.86 23.84 -7.34
C LYS A 42 -27.14 22.96 -6.33
N LEU A 43 -27.37 21.65 -6.37
CA LEU A 43 -26.67 20.68 -5.53
C LEU A 43 -25.17 20.67 -5.87
N LYS A 44 -24.82 20.66 -7.16
CA LYS A 44 -23.42 20.79 -7.62
C LYS A 44 -22.79 22.12 -7.20
N ALA A 45 -23.54 23.22 -7.26
CA ALA A 45 -23.06 24.55 -6.85
C ALA A 45 -22.73 24.65 -5.35
N LYS A 46 -23.27 23.77 -4.50
CA LYS A 46 -22.93 23.73 -3.07
C LYS A 46 -21.44 23.51 -2.82
N THR A 47 -20.75 22.75 -3.68
CA THR A 47 -19.29 22.56 -3.57
C THR A 47 -18.52 23.88 -3.66
N LEU A 48 -18.92 24.79 -4.56
CA LEU A 48 -18.29 26.10 -4.67
C LEU A 48 -18.63 27.00 -3.47
N GLU A 49 -19.86 26.91 -2.97
CA GLU A 49 -20.29 27.60 -1.76
C GLU A 49 -19.47 27.16 -0.53
N PHE A 50 -19.30 25.85 -0.33
CA PHE A 50 -18.51 25.32 0.77
C PHE A 50 -17.03 25.69 0.67
N ARG A 51 -16.43 25.58 -0.52
CA ARG A 51 -15.04 26.05 -0.75
C ARG A 51 -14.86 27.53 -0.43
N LYS A 52 -15.84 28.36 -0.78
CA LYS A 52 -15.84 29.79 -0.46
C LYS A 52 -15.89 30.01 1.06
N ARG A 53 -16.78 29.32 1.77
CA ARG A 53 -16.93 29.41 3.23
C ARG A 53 -15.66 28.99 3.96
N LEU A 54 -15.00 27.93 3.51
CA LEU A 54 -13.68 27.52 4.04
C LEU A 54 -12.62 28.60 3.81
N GLY A 55 -12.61 29.24 2.64
CA GLY A 55 -11.73 30.38 2.36
C GLY A 55 -12.05 31.65 3.18
N GLU A 56 -13.28 31.77 3.69
CA GLU A 56 -13.74 32.84 4.57
C GLU A 56 -13.49 32.56 6.07
N GLY A 57 -12.98 31.37 6.40
CA GLY A 57 -12.52 31.00 7.75
C GLY A 57 -13.39 29.99 8.50
N GLU A 58 -14.46 29.46 7.89
CA GLU A 58 -15.16 28.30 8.46
C GLU A 58 -14.29 27.05 8.41
N THR A 59 -14.50 26.14 9.35
CA THR A 59 -13.79 24.86 9.42
C THR A 59 -14.56 23.75 8.68
N LEU A 60 -13.89 22.61 8.43
CA LEU A 60 -14.56 21.43 7.89
C LEU A 60 -15.68 20.92 8.81
N ASP A 61 -15.52 21.04 10.13
CA ASP A 61 -16.54 20.64 11.11
C ASP A 61 -17.78 21.54 11.05
N ASP A 62 -17.61 22.85 10.80
CA ASP A 62 -18.72 23.81 10.69
C ASP A 62 -19.65 23.48 9.50
N ILE A 63 -19.06 23.09 8.36
CA ILE A 63 -19.80 22.76 7.15
C ILE A 63 -20.22 21.28 7.07
N LEU A 64 -19.76 20.44 8.00
CA LEU A 64 -19.93 18.98 7.95
C LEU A 64 -21.40 18.54 7.78
N PRO A 65 -22.37 19.08 8.54
CA PRO A 65 -23.76 18.64 8.41
C PRO A 65 -24.33 18.87 7.00
N GLU A 66 -24.04 20.03 6.41
CA GLU A 66 -24.49 20.40 5.07
C GLU A 66 -23.75 19.61 3.98
N ALA A 67 -22.45 19.41 4.13
CA ALA A 67 -21.66 18.60 3.20
C ALA A 67 -22.14 17.15 3.18
N PHE A 68 -22.41 16.55 4.35
CA PHE A 68 -22.92 15.18 4.45
C PHE A 68 -24.34 15.06 3.89
N ALA A 69 -25.19 16.07 4.09
CA ALA A 69 -26.52 16.13 3.47
C ALA A 69 -26.42 16.20 1.93
N ALA A 70 -25.47 16.98 1.40
CA ALA A 70 -25.21 17.07 -0.05
C ALA A 70 -24.80 15.72 -0.65
N VAL A 71 -23.85 15.03 -0.02
CA VAL A 71 -23.38 13.69 -0.43
C VAL A 71 -24.49 12.66 -0.38
N ARG A 72 -25.28 12.65 0.70
CA ARG A 72 -26.43 11.75 0.82
C ARG A 72 -27.45 11.95 -0.30
N GLU A 73 -27.77 13.21 -0.62
CA GLU A 73 -28.71 13.52 -1.70
C GLU A 73 -28.13 13.16 -3.08
N ALA A 74 -26.85 13.43 -3.32
CA ALA A 74 -26.17 13.04 -4.55
C ALA A 74 -26.15 11.50 -4.73
N SER A 75 -25.86 10.76 -3.67
CA SER A 75 -25.92 9.28 -3.64
C SER A 75 -27.32 8.75 -3.97
N LYS A 76 -28.36 9.36 -3.41
CA LYS A 76 -29.75 8.97 -3.67
C LYS A 76 -30.14 9.20 -5.13
N ARG A 77 -29.69 10.29 -5.75
CA ARG A 77 -29.99 10.61 -7.16
C ARG A 77 -29.22 9.74 -8.14
N THR A 78 -27.96 9.47 -7.85
CA THR A 78 -27.05 8.76 -8.77
C THR A 78 -27.16 7.25 -8.63
N LEU A 79 -27.10 6.72 -7.40
CA LEU A 79 -27.04 5.28 -7.14
C LEU A 79 -28.34 4.71 -6.56
N GLY A 80 -29.33 5.56 -6.24
CA GLY A 80 -30.55 5.12 -5.56
C GLY A 80 -30.33 4.74 -4.09
N GLN A 81 -29.19 5.11 -3.51
CA GLN A 81 -28.77 4.70 -2.16
C GLN A 81 -28.77 5.90 -1.23
N ARG A 82 -29.56 5.86 -0.15
CA ARG A 82 -29.55 6.86 0.93
C ARG A 82 -28.71 6.32 2.08
N HIS A 83 -27.72 7.09 2.54
CA HIS A 83 -26.94 6.71 3.71
C HIS A 83 -27.82 6.50 4.95
N TYR A 84 -27.60 5.40 5.67
CA TYR A 84 -28.18 5.15 6.99
C TYR A 84 -27.50 6.01 8.07
N ASP A 85 -28.13 6.10 9.24
CA ASP A 85 -27.61 6.92 10.34
C ASP A 85 -26.31 6.31 10.92
N SER A 86 -26.19 4.99 10.96
CA SER A 86 -24.93 4.32 11.29
C SER A 86 -23.82 4.65 10.30
N GLN A 87 -24.16 4.82 9.03
CA GLN A 87 -23.21 5.20 7.99
C GLN A 87 -22.76 6.66 8.15
N LEU A 88 -23.65 7.58 8.54
CA LEU A 88 -23.25 8.95 8.87
C LEU A 88 -22.25 8.97 10.03
N ILE A 89 -22.50 8.17 11.08
CA ILE A 89 -21.59 8.02 12.21
C ILE A 89 -20.23 7.52 11.74
N GLY A 90 -20.17 6.45 10.94
CA GLY A 90 -18.91 5.93 10.40
C GLY A 90 -18.15 6.96 9.57
N GLY A 91 -18.86 7.78 8.79
CA GLY A 91 -18.27 8.89 8.03
C GLY A 91 -17.65 9.95 8.93
N MET A 92 -18.32 10.34 10.01
CA MET A 92 -17.81 11.32 10.97
C MET A 92 -16.62 10.78 11.78
N VAL A 93 -16.64 9.51 12.16
CA VAL A 93 -15.50 8.83 12.80
C VAL A 93 -14.26 8.89 11.91
N MET A 94 -14.40 8.57 10.63
CA MET A 94 -13.27 8.68 9.69
C MET A 94 -12.84 10.14 9.46
N HIS A 95 -13.78 11.09 9.43
CA HIS A 95 -13.41 12.52 9.33
C HIS A 95 -12.55 12.99 10.52
N ARG A 96 -12.78 12.43 11.72
CA ARG A 96 -12.01 12.70 12.95
C ARG A 96 -10.63 12.03 12.99
N GLY A 97 -10.22 11.30 11.94
CA GLY A 97 -8.94 10.59 11.93
C GLY A 97 -8.93 9.32 12.78
N GLN A 98 -10.07 8.62 12.86
CA GLN A 98 -10.23 7.37 13.61
C GLN A 98 -10.56 6.21 12.66
N ILE A 99 -10.50 4.99 13.20
CA ILE A 99 -10.92 3.77 12.50
C ILE A 99 -12.40 3.50 12.79
N ALA A 100 -13.22 3.50 11.75
CA ALA A 100 -14.61 3.07 11.83
C ALA A 100 -14.69 1.54 11.69
N GLU A 101 -14.89 0.83 12.79
CA GLU A 101 -15.21 -0.59 12.75
C GLU A 101 -16.68 -0.78 12.38
N MET A 102 -16.92 -1.16 11.13
CA MET A 102 -18.24 -1.41 10.54
C MET A 102 -18.28 -2.83 9.98
N LYS A 103 -19.24 -3.64 10.45
CA LYS A 103 -19.35 -5.05 10.02
C LYS A 103 -19.51 -5.17 8.50
N THR A 104 -18.99 -6.27 7.94
CA THR A 104 -19.10 -6.55 6.50
C THR A 104 -20.56 -6.53 6.06
N GLY A 105 -20.84 -5.77 5.00
CA GLY A 105 -22.21 -5.55 4.50
C GLY A 105 -22.88 -4.26 4.98
N GLU A 106 -22.28 -3.52 5.93
CA GLU A 106 -22.80 -2.21 6.38
C GLU A 106 -22.56 -1.07 5.36
N GLY A 107 -21.87 -1.33 4.25
CA GLY A 107 -21.70 -0.37 3.14
C GLY A 107 -20.52 0.59 3.28
N LYS A 108 -19.37 0.12 3.78
CA LYS A 108 -18.12 0.90 3.97
C LYS A 108 -17.75 1.77 2.77
N THR A 109 -17.81 1.22 1.55
CA THR A 109 -17.55 1.94 0.29
C THR A 109 -18.41 3.20 0.14
N LEU A 110 -19.72 3.10 0.43
CA LEU A 110 -20.62 4.24 0.38
C LEU A 110 -20.36 5.23 1.53
N VAL A 111 -20.03 4.72 2.73
CA VAL A 111 -19.73 5.53 3.92
C VAL A 111 -18.55 6.45 3.65
N ALA A 112 -17.47 5.94 3.05
CA ALA A 112 -16.26 6.71 2.77
C ALA A 112 -16.52 7.95 1.91
N THR A 113 -17.59 7.98 1.10
CA THR A 113 -17.93 9.16 0.29
C THR A 113 -18.18 10.43 1.08
N LEU A 114 -18.69 10.29 2.31
CA LEU A 114 -18.99 11.42 3.18
C LEU A 114 -17.72 12.17 3.61
N PRO A 115 -16.75 11.54 4.32
CA PRO A 115 -15.50 12.19 4.70
C PRO A 115 -14.58 12.46 3.52
N MET A 116 -14.57 11.65 2.47
CA MET A 116 -13.75 11.92 1.28
C MET A 116 -14.18 13.20 0.59
N TYR A 117 -15.49 13.40 0.37
CA TYR A 117 -16.02 14.64 -0.19
C TYR A 117 -15.67 15.84 0.70
N LEU A 118 -15.98 15.76 2.00
CA LEU A 118 -15.76 16.87 2.94
C LEU A 118 -14.29 17.30 2.99
N ASN A 119 -13.37 16.36 3.19
CA ASN A 119 -11.95 16.69 3.30
C ASN A 119 -11.32 17.11 1.96
N ALA A 120 -11.86 16.67 0.82
CA ALA A 120 -11.40 17.12 -0.49
C ALA A 120 -11.80 18.58 -0.80
N LEU A 121 -12.70 19.19 -0.01
CA LEU A 121 -13.08 20.60 -0.20
C LEU A 121 -11.94 21.57 0.13
N SER A 122 -10.92 21.19 0.90
CA SER A 122 -9.74 22.05 1.15
C SER A 122 -8.92 22.30 -0.12
N GLY A 123 -9.00 21.40 -1.11
CA GLY A 123 -8.23 21.47 -2.35
C GLY A 123 -6.89 20.74 -2.28
N ASP A 124 -6.47 20.26 -1.12
CA ASP A 124 -5.19 19.58 -0.90
C ASP A 124 -5.19 18.11 -1.35
N GLY A 125 -6.38 17.56 -1.60
CA GLY A 125 -6.58 16.20 -2.08
C GLY A 125 -6.92 15.23 -0.95
N ALA A 126 -7.62 14.16 -1.31
CA ALA A 126 -7.95 13.07 -0.40
C ALA A 126 -7.69 11.71 -1.07
N HIS A 127 -7.01 10.81 -0.37
CA HIS A 127 -6.63 9.49 -0.88
C HIS A 127 -7.50 8.39 -0.26
N LEU A 128 -8.09 7.53 -1.08
CA LEU A 128 -8.73 6.29 -0.64
C LEU A 128 -7.86 5.12 -1.05
N ILE A 129 -7.39 4.40 -0.04
CA ILE A 129 -6.46 3.30 -0.18
C ILE A 129 -7.21 1.99 0.00
N THR A 130 -7.04 1.06 -0.93
CA THR A 130 -7.60 -0.30 -0.85
C THR A 130 -6.53 -1.36 -1.15
N VAL A 131 -6.89 -2.64 -1.03
CA VAL A 131 -5.95 -3.77 -1.08
C VAL A 131 -5.54 -4.17 -2.51
N ASN A 132 -6.35 -3.84 -3.53
CA ASN A 132 -6.03 -4.25 -4.90
C ASN A 132 -6.62 -3.34 -5.98
N ASP A 133 -6.02 -3.48 -7.17
CA ASP A 133 -6.31 -2.68 -8.36
C ASP A 133 -7.77 -2.76 -8.83
N TYR A 134 -8.39 -3.93 -8.70
CA TYR A 134 -9.78 -4.12 -9.07
C TYR A 134 -10.71 -3.30 -8.18
N LEU A 135 -10.53 -3.36 -6.86
CA LEU A 135 -11.31 -2.57 -5.91
C LEU A 135 -11.11 -1.08 -6.12
N ALA A 136 -9.87 -0.64 -6.37
CA ALA A 136 -9.56 0.77 -6.62
C ALA A 136 -10.34 1.30 -7.84
N ARG A 137 -10.33 0.57 -8.96
CA ARG A 137 -11.11 0.95 -10.16
C ARG A 137 -12.60 0.88 -9.92
N ARG A 138 -13.08 -0.25 -9.38
CA ARG A 138 -14.50 -0.49 -9.14
C ARG A 138 -15.08 0.63 -8.28
N ASP A 139 -14.41 0.99 -7.19
CA ASP A 139 -14.92 1.97 -6.24
C ASP A 139 -14.78 3.40 -6.78
N ALA A 140 -13.71 3.71 -7.53
CA ALA A 140 -13.58 4.98 -8.25
C ALA A 140 -14.69 5.17 -9.30
N THR A 141 -15.03 4.13 -10.07
CA THR A 141 -16.13 4.16 -11.04
C THR A 141 -17.48 4.25 -10.35
N TRP A 142 -17.70 3.45 -9.30
CA TRP A 142 -18.99 3.35 -8.63
C TRP A 142 -19.30 4.62 -7.83
N MET A 143 -18.39 5.05 -6.95
CA MET A 143 -18.57 6.25 -6.13
C MET A 143 -18.25 7.54 -6.89
N GLY A 144 -17.47 7.46 -7.98
CA GLY A 144 -17.17 8.58 -8.89
C GLY A 144 -18.40 9.32 -9.39
N GLN A 145 -19.51 8.61 -9.57
CA GLN A 145 -20.81 9.20 -9.95
C GLN A 145 -21.30 10.22 -8.92
N ILE A 146 -21.14 9.95 -7.62
CA ILE A 146 -21.53 10.84 -6.52
C ILE A 146 -20.65 12.09 -6.53
N TYR A 147 -19.33 11.91 -6.58
CA TYR A 147 -18.38 13.01 -6.57
C TYR A 147 -18.54 13.91 -7.80
N ASN A 148 -18.71 13.33 -8.99
CA ASN A 148 -18.95 14.06 -10.23
C ASN A 148 -20.29 14.84 -10.21
N ALA A 149 -21.34 14.27 -9.62
CA ALA A 149 -22.62 14.97 -9.43
C ALA A 149 -22.46 16.21 -8.53
N LEU A 150 -21.54 16.15 -7.56
CA LEU A 150 -21.15 17.27 -6.70
C LEU A 150 -20.04 18.14 -7.30
N GLY A 151 -19.50 17.78 -8.46
CA GLY A 151 -18.48 18.56 -9.16
C GLY A 151 -17.05 18.40 -8.66
N LEU A 152 -16.75 17.32 -7.93
CA LEU A 152 -15.37 16.91 -7.64
C LEU A 152 -14.84 15.98 -8.74
N SER A 153 -13.54 16.08 -8.98
CA SER A 153 -12.76 15.20 -9.84
C SER A 153 -12.26 13.96 -9.07
N VAL A 154 -12.15 12.84 -9.77
CA VAL A 154 -11.73 11.56 -9.17
C VAL A 154 -10.67 10.90 -10.04
N GLY A 155 -9.52 10.57 -9.45
CA GLY A 155 -8.45 9.77 -10.04
C GLY A 155 -8.46 8.33 -9.52
N ALA A 156 -7.92 7.41 -10.31
CA ALA A 156 -7.66 6.03 -9.90
C ALA A 156 -6.26 5.58 -10.32
N LEU A 157 -5.51 5.00 -9.38
CA LEU A 157 -4.16 4.50 -9.58
C LEU A 157 -4.20 2.97 -9.66
N ASN A 158 -3.53 2.43 -10.66
CA ASN A 158 -3.26 1.00 -10.79
C ASN A 158 -1.80 0.77 -11.18
N HIS A 159 -1.41 -0.50 -11.18
CA HIS A 159 -0.09 -0.86 -11.67
C HIS A 159 0.12 -0.37 -13.11
N GLU A 160 1.16 0.44 -13.31
CA GLU A 160 1.59 1.02 -14.59
C GLU A 160 0.59 1.96 -15.32
N VAL A 161 -0.67 2.05 -14.88
CA VAL A 161 -1.70 2.89 -15.53
C VAL A 161 -2.47 3.68 -14.49
N SER A 162 -2.90 4.88 -14.88
CA SER A 162 -3.78 5.73 -14.08
C SER A 162 -4.97 6.22 -14.89
N TYR A 163 -6.06 6.52 -14.20
CA TYR A 163 -7.31 6.95 -14.81
C TYR A 163 -7.89 8.19 -14.14
N LEU A 164 -8.67 8.95 -14.90
CA LEU A 164 -9.59 9.94 -14.39
C LEU A 164 -11.03 9.51 -14.64
N TYR A 165 -11.89 9.76 -13.68
CA TYR A 165 -13.32 9.60 -13.84
C TYR A 165 -13.84 10.60 -14.87
N ASP A 166 -14.56 10.11 -15.87
CA ASP A 166 -15.18 10.88 -16.93
C ASP A 166 -16.55 10.29 -17.25
N ALA A 167 -17.61 10.99 -16.86
CA ALA A 167 -18.99 10.56 -17.10
C ALA A 167 -19.34 10.42 -18.61
N SER A 168 -18.55 11.01 -19.50
CA SER A 168 -18.73 10.94 -20.95
C SER A 168 -17.88 9.86 -21.63
N ALA A 169 -16.96 9.21 -20.90
CA ALA A 169 -16.15 8.13 -21.42
C ALA A 169 -17.03 6.90 -21.71
N VAL A 170 -17.33 6.68 -22.98
CA VAL A 170 -17.98 5.46 -23.48
C VAL A 170 -16.94 4.35 -23.47
N SER A 171 -17.30 3.19 -22.92
CA SER A 171 -16.47 1.98 -22.95
C SER A 171 -16.01 1.72 -24.40
N VAL A 172 -14.70 1.74 -24.65
CA VAL A 172 -14.16 1.08 -25.85
C VAL A 172 -14.49 -0.39 -25.65
N ALA A 173 -15.50 -0.86 -26.38
CA ALA A 173 -15.90 -2.25 -26.40
C ALA A 173 -14.77 -3.04 -27.07
N ASP A 174 -13.81 -3.51 -26.28
CA ASP A 174 -12.94 -4.59 -26.72
C ASP A 174 -13.77 -5.88 -26.75
N ASP A 175 -13.97 -6.30 -27.99
CA ASP A 175 -14.49 -7.54 -28.54
C ASP A 175 -15.67 -8.28 -27.87
N LYS A 176 -16.71 -8.39 -28.68
CA LYS A 176 -17.80 -9.36 -28.55
C LYS A 176 -17.23 -10.78 -28.61
N ASN A 177 -16.94 -11.39 -27.47
CA ASN A 177 -17.14 -12.81 -27.20
C ASN A 177 -16.76 -13.10 -25.75
N GLU A 178 -17.74 -13.02 -24.85
CA GLU A 178 -17.91 -13.96 -23.72
C GLU A 178 -19.14 -13.52 -22.92
N ASP A 179 -20.26 -14.18 -23.23
CA ASP A 179 -21.42 -14.30 -22.37
C ASP A 179 -21.26 -15.59 -21.56
N THR A 180 -21.16 -15.47 -20.24
CA THR A 180 -21.64 -16.50 -19.26
C THR A 180 -21.49 -16.10 -17.78
N LEU A 181 -20.96 -14.91 -17.43
CA LEU A 181 -20.91 -14.45 -16.01
C LEU A 181 -21.29 -12.96 -15.88
N GLY A 182 -22.59 -12.70 -15.67
CA GLY A 182 -23.18 -11.35 -15.56
C GLY A 182 -22.80 -10.53 -14.31
N ALA A 183 -21.61 -10.72 -13.73
CA ALA A 183 -21.12 -9.96 -12.57
C ALA A 183 -19.79 -9.22 -12.83
N PHE A 184 -19.16 -9.37 -14.01
CA PHE A 184 -17.79 -8.90 -14.25
C PHE A 184 -17.62 -7.91 -15.42
N LYS A 185 -18.71 -7.39 -16.01
CA LYS A 185 -18.63 -6.66 -17.30
C LYS A 185 -18.56 -5.13 -17.24
N ILE A 186 -18.31 -4.50 -16.08
CA ILE A 186 -18.24 -3.03 -15.95
C ILE A 186 -17.03 -2.63 -15.10
N VAL A 187 -15.83 -2.53 -15.68
CA VAL A 187 -14.64 -2.06 -14.94
C VAL A 187 -13.91 -0.92 -15.66
N HIS A 188 -14.33 -0.55 -16.88
CA HIS A 188 -13.76 0.57 -17.64
C HIS A 188 -14.78 1.64 -18.05
N GLU A 189 -16.06 1.46 -17.71
CA GLU A 189 -17.03 2.54 -17.89
C GLU A 189 -16.63 3.72 -16.98
N PHE A 190 -16.75 4.93 -17.53
CA PHE A 190 -16.43 6.19 -16.86
C PHE A 190 -14.96 6.42 -16.49
N LEU A 191 -14.01 5.64 -16.99
CA LEU A 191 -12.58 5.86 -16.73
C LEU A 191 -11.83 6.15 -18.02
N ARG A 192 -11.17 7.31 -18.11
CA ARG A 192 -10.23 7.62 -19.19
C ARG A 192 -8.79 7.51 -18.69
N PRO A 193 -7.86 6.92 -19.47
CA PRO A 193 -6.44 6.96 -19.12
C PRO A 193 -5.94 8.39 -18.94
N CYS A 194 -5.03 8.59 -17.99
CA CYS A 194 -4.34 9.85 -17.73
C CYS A 194 -2.93 9.58 -17.21
N SER A 195 -2.11 10.63 -17.12
CA SER A 195 -0.83 10.55 -16.41
C SER A 195 -1.02 10.42 -14.90
N ARG A 196 -0.02 9.88 -14.19
CA ARG A 196 -0.08 9.78 -12.71
C ARG A 196 -0.26 11.14 -12.06
N SER A 197 0.46 12.15 -12.55
CA SER A 197 0.34 13.52 -12.06
C SER A 197 -1.07 14.08 -12.22
N GLU A 198 -1.74 13.80 -13.34
CA GLU A 198 -3.16 14.17 -13.52
C GLU A 198 -4.10 13.43 -12.55
N ALA A 199 -3.85 12.14 -12.29
CA ALA A 199 -4.66 11.37 -11.33
C ALA A 199 -4.53 11.92 -9.90
N TYR A 200 -3.30 12.18 -9.43
CA TYR A 200 -3.08 12.85 -8.14
C TYR A 200 -3.62 14.27 -8.14
N GLY A 201 -3.65 14.96 -9.29
CA GLY A 201 -4.25 16.28 -9.44
C GLY A 201 -5.77 16.33 -9.23
N ALA A 202 -6.45 15.19 -9.19
CA ALA A 202 -7.88 15.11 -8.87
C ALA A 202 -8.16 15.39 -7.38
N ASP A 203 -9.33 15.94 -7.06
CA ASP A 203 -9.77 16.25 -5.69
C ASP A 203 -9.73 15.00 -4.79
N ILE A 204 -10.07 13.84 -5.36
CA ILE A 204 -10.05 12.54 -4.70
C ILE A 204 -9.26 11.56 -5.58
N THR A 205 -8.37 10.78 -4.99
CA THR A 205 -7.64 9.71 -5.69
C THR A 205 -7.92 8.38 -5.01
N TYR A 206 -8.25 7.35 -5.80
CA TYR A 206 -8.32 5.96 -5.36
C TYR A 206 -7.05 5.24 -5.77
N GLY A 207 -6.57 4.31 -4.97
CA GLY A 207 -5.40 3.52 -5.33
C GLY A 207 -5.13 2.39 -4.35
N THR A 208 -4.11 1.60 -4.64
CA THR A 208 -3.63 0.61 -3.69
C THR A 208 -2.55 1.19 -2.80
N ASN A 209 -2.40 0.62 -1.61
CA ASN A 209 -1.32 0.93 -0.68
C ASN A 209 0.05 0.86 -1.38
N ASN A 210 0.26 -0.20 -2.18
CA ASN A 210 1.48 -0.39 -2.96
C ASN A 210 1.73 0.78 -3.92
N GLU A 211 0.72 1.18 -4.70
CA GLU A 211 0.91 2.23 -5.71
C GLU A 211 1.23 3.59 -5.08
N TYR A 212 0.55 3.96 -4.00
CA TYR A 212 0.86 5.17 -3.23
C TYR A 212 2.28 5.17 -2.68
N GLY A 213 2.69 4.08 -2.04
CA GLY A 213 4.04 4.00 -1.48
C GLY A 213 5.14 3.92 -2.53
N PHE A 214 4.91 3.23 -3.64
CA PHE A 214 5.87 3.18 -4.75
C PHE A 214 5.99 4.52 -5.50
N ASP A 215 4.90 5.26 -5.68
CA ASP A 215 4.97 6.61 -6.23
C ASP A 215 5.78 7.54 -5.34
N TYR A 216 5.58 7.46 -4.02
CA TYR A 216 6.40 8.21 -3.07
C TYR A 216 7.89 7.87 -3.20
N LEU A 217 8.23 6.58 -3.28
CA LEU A 217 9.62 6.17 -3.48
C LEU A 217 10.19 6.65 -4.83
N ARG A 218 9.41 6.54 -5.91
CA ARG A 218 9.79 7.03 -7.25
C ARG A 218 10.02 8.53 -7.27
N ASP A 219 9.14 9.29 -6.63
CA ASP A 219 9.21 10.74 -6.52
C ASP A 219 10.46 11.22 -5.76
N ASN A 220 11.00 10.43 -4.83
CA ASN A 220 12.28 10.72 -4.16
C ASN A 220 13.52 10.35 -4.99
N MET A 221 13.34 9.80 -6.20
CA MET A 221 14.43 9.43 -7.12
C MET A 221 14.43 10.24 -8.41
N VAL A 222 13.44 11.12 -8.66
CA VAL A 222 13.41 11.95 -9.86
C VAL A 222 14.43 13.10 -9.77
N TYR A 223 14.90 13.58 -10.93
CA TYR A 223 15.91 14.64 -11.00
C TYR A 223 15.33 16.04 -10.95
N ALA A 224 14.05 16.21 -11.32
CA ALA A 224 13.40 17.51 -11.41
C ALA A 224 11.97 17.49 -10.81
N PRO A 225 11.54 18.59 -10.17
CA PRO A 225 10.18 18.73 -9.63
C PRO A 225 9.03 18.47 -10.60
N SER A 226 9.23 18.76 -11.89
CA SER A 226 8.21 18.54 -12.94
C SER A 226 7.94 17.06 -13.23
N GLN A 227 8.78 16.15 -12.72
CA GLN A 227 8.65 14.71 -12.89
C GLN A 227 7.90 14.03 -11.74
N LEU A 228 7.56 14.79 -10.69
CA LEU A 228 6.85 14.26 -9.53
C LEU A 228 5.43 13.86 -9.93
N SER A 229 5.02 12.69 -9.45
CA SER A 229 3.67 12.18 -9.63
C SER A 229 2.74 12.68 -8.53
N GLN A 230 3.16 12.59 -7.27
CA GLN A 230 2.38 13.05 -6.13
C GLN A 230 2.41 14.57 -6.02
N ARG A 231 1.38 15.11 -5.36
CA ARG A 231 1.33 16.54 -5.02
C ARG A 231 2.50 16.88 -4.10
N GLN A 232 3.25 17.92 -4.45
CA GLN A 232 4.43 18.31 -3.69
C GLN A 232 4.09 18.67 -2.25
N GLY A 233 4.71 17.99 -1.29
CA GLY A 233 4.65 18.34 0.13
C GLY A 233 3.30 18.10 0.81
N VAL A 234 2.36 17.41 0.16
CA VAL A 234 0.99 17.26 0.66
C VAL A 234 0.61 15.79 0.74
N HIS A 235 0.69 15.22 1.94
CA HIS A 235 -0.06 14.03 2.33
C HIS A 235 -1.16 14.51 3.28
N HIS A 236 -2.28 14.99 2.73
CA HIS A 236 -3.29 15.69 3.52
C HIS A 236 -4.22 14.73 4.27
N PHE A 237 -5.07 14.01 3.54
CA PHE A 237 -6.05 13.09 4.13
C PHE A 237 -6.06 11.73 3.44
N ALA A 238 -6.03 10.66 4.22
CA ALA A 238 -6.13 9.29 3.74
C ALA A 238 -7.18 8.48 4.51
N ILE A 239 -7.99 7.71 3.77
CA ILE A 239 -8.82 6.64 4.32
C ILE A 239 -8.29 5.30 3.80
N VAL A 240 -7.94 4.41 4.73
CA VAL A 240 -7.51 3.05 4.43
C VAL A 240 -8.71 2.09 4.58
N ASP A 241 -9.19 1.53 3.48
CA ASP A 241 -10.16 0.43 3.48
C ASP A 241 -9.47 -0.90 3.83
N GLU A 242 -10.19 -1.77 4.55
CA GLU A 242 -9.63 -2.97 5.18
C GLU A 242 -8.31 -2.67 5.92
N VAL A 243 -8.37 -1.65 6.79
CA VAL A 243 -7.20 -1.08 7.48
C VAL A 243 -6.37 -2.10 8.27
N ASP A 244 -6.98 -3.16 8.78
CA ASP A 244 -6.29 -4.29 9.42
C ASP A 244 -5.46 -5.09 8.41
N SER A 245 -5.99 -5.37 7.23
CA SER A 245 -5.23 -6.04 6.18
C SER A 245 -4.01 -5.21 5.74
N ILE A 246 -4.18 -3.90 5.56
CA ILE A 246 -3.11 -3.04 5.03
C ILE A 246 -2.09 -2.62 6.10
N LEU A 247 -2.55 -2.12 7.25
CA LEU A 247 -1.66 -1.54 8.27
C LEU A 247 -1.11 -2.56 9.27
N ILE A 248 -1.62 -3.79 9.28
CA ILE A 248 -1.13 -4.86 10.16
C ILE A 248 -0.53 -6.01 9.35
N ASP A 249 -1.29 -6.60 8.43
CA ASP A 249 -0.85 -7.80 7.72
C ASP A 249 0.16 -7.49 6.60
N GLU A 250 -0.14 -6.55 5.71
CA GLU A 250 0.76 -6.15 4.63
C GLU A 250 1.92 -5.27 5.13
N ALA A 251 1.74 -4.58 6.26
CA ALA A 251 2.75 -3.71 6.85
C ALA A 251 3.97 -4.44 7.43
N ARG A 252 4.00 -5.77 7.40
CA ARG A 252 5.12 -6.59 7.91
C ARG A 252 6.36 -6.53 7.02
N THR A 253 6.17 -6.29 5.73
CA THR A 253 7.26 -6.19 4.75
C THR A 253 7.39 -4.77 4.23
N PRO A 254 8.60 -4.20 4.18
CA PRO A 254 8.81 -2.87 3.62
C PRO A 254 8.55 -2.87 2.11
N LEU A 255 8.17 -1.70 1.59
CA LEU A 255 8.21 -1.42 0.16
C LEU A 255 9.67 -1.21 -0.26
N ILE A 256 10.05 -1.82 -1.38
CA ILE A 256 11.41 -1.80 -1.89
C ILE A 256 11.35 -1.60 -3.41
N ILE A 257 11.98 -0.53 -3.90
CA ILE A 257 12.32 -0.43 -5.33
C ILE A 257 13.71 -1.01 -5.50
N SER A 258 13.79 -2.07 -6.30
CA SER A 258 15.04 -2.69 -6.69
C SER A 258 15.26 -2.52 -8.18
N ALA A 259 16.49 -2.22 -8.59
CA ALA A 259 16.89 -2.32 -9.99
C ALA A 259 17.75 -3.55 -10.18
N PRO A 260 17.60 -4.28 -11.30
CA PRO A 260 18.57 -5.29 -11.68
C PRO A 260 19.92 -4.58 -11.82
N ASP A 261 20.94 -5.12 -11.17
CA ASP A 261 22.27 -4.58 -11.35
C ASP A 261 22.68 -4.80 -12.82
N THR A 262 22.87 -3.69 -13.53
CA THR A 262 23.31 -3.69 -14.93
C THR A 262 24.82 -3.74 -15.02
N GLU A 263 25.53 -3.82 -13.88
CA GLU A 263 26.94 -4.11 -13.86
C GLU A 263 27.20 -5.42 -14.61
N SER A 264 27.98 -5.31 -15.68
CA SER A 264 28.39 -6.48 -16.43
C SER A 264 29.27 -7.32 -15.52
N GLY A 265 28.90 -8.56 -15.21
CA GLY A 265 29.79 -9.51 -14.54
C GLY A 265 31.18 -9.62 -15.20
N GLU A 266 31.30 -9.21 -16.47
CA GLU A 266 32.56 -9.03 -17.19
C GLU A 266 33.51 -7.99 -16.58
N LEU A 267 33.02 -6.88 -16.01
CA LEU A 267 33.87 -5.90 -15.34
C LEU A 267 34.45 -6.48 -14.05
N TYR A 268 33.65 -7.15 -13.22
CA TYR A 268 34.15 -7.86 -12.05
C TYR A 268 35.24 -8.89 -12.42
N LYS A 269 35.01 -9.70 -13.46
CA LYS A 269 36.02 -10.63 -13.98
C LYS A 269 37.28 -9.93 -14.49
N THR A 270 37.13 -8.77 -15.12
CA THR A 270 38.26 -7.99 -15.65
C THR A 270 39.10 -7.46 -14.50
N PHE A 271 38.49 -6.78 -13.53
CA PHE A 271 39.21 -6.21 -12.39
C PHE A 271 39.76 -7.27 -11.43
N ALA A 272 39.11 -8.43 -11.28
CA ALA A 272 39.67 -9.58 -10.56
C ALA A 272 40.98 -10.12 -11.19
N LYS A 273 41.18 -9.96 -12.51
CA LYS A 273 42.45 -10.28 -13.18
C LYS A 273 43.51 -9.19 -13.07
N ILE A 274 43.08 -7.95 -12.83
CA ILE A 274 43.95 -6.77 -12.72
C ILE A 274 44.48 -6.62 -11.29
N ALA A 275 43.61 -6.75 -10.28
CA ALA A 275 43.96 -6.52 -8.87
C ALA A 275 45.20 -7.30 -8.40
N PRO A 276 45.42 -8.58 -8.76
CA PRO A 276 46.64 -9.31 -8.38
C PRO A 276 47.95 -8.78 -8.99
N ARG A 277 47.88 -7.91 -10.01
CA ARG A 277 49.05 -7.29 -10.66
C ARG A 277 49.50 -6.00 -9.96
N LEU A 278 48.68 -5.49 -9.04
CA LEU A 278 48.96 -4.29 -8.27
C LEU A 278 49.68 -4.68 -6.97
N LYS A 279 50.61 -3.84 -6.52
CA LYS A 279 51.46 -4.05 -5.34
C LYS A 279 51.08 -3.08 -4.24
N GLU A 280 50.84 -3.62 -3.05
CA GLU A 280 50.66 -2.83 -1.83
C GLU A 280 51.92 -1.99 -1.52
N GLY A 281 51.70 -0.74 -1.09
CA GLY A 281 52.75 0.24 -0.78
C GLY A 281 53.31 1.00 -1.98
N ALA A 282 53.01 0.58 -3.21
CA ALA A 282 53.34 1.30 -4.44
C ALA A 282 52.08 1.69 -5.22
N ASP A 283 51.28 0.69 -5.62
CA ASP A 283 50.09 0.89 -6.45
C ASP A 283 48.82 1.15 -5.61
N TYR A 284 48.77 0.70 -4.35
CA TYR A 284 47.66 0.95 -3.43
C TYR A 284 48.12 0.82 -1.97
N ASN A 285 47.35 1.38 -1.05
CA ASN A 285 47.56 1.28 0.39
C ASN A 285 46.36 0.61 1.07
N VAL A 286 46.63 -0.18 2.10
CA VAL A 286 45.61 -0.87 2.88
C VAL A 286 45.55 -0.26 4.29
N ASP A 287 44.36 0.10 4.72
CA ASP A 287 44.08 0.40 6.12
C ASP A 287 43.31 -0.77 6.72
N GLU A 288 44.02 -1.66 7.41
CA GLU A 288 43.44 -2.83 8.08
C GLU A 288 42.44 -2.44 9.19
N LYS A 289 42.66 -1.29 9.84
CA LYS A 289 41.81 -0.82 10.94
C LYS A 289 40.46 -0.32 10.42
N MET A 290 40.47 0.35 9.26
CA MET A 290 39.25 0.81 8.58
C MET A 290 38.67 -0.23 7.61
N LYS A 291 39.37 -1.36 7.37
CA LYS A 291 39.06 -2.33 6.30
C LYS A 291 38.78 -1.64 4.96
N ALA A 292 39.68 -0.71 4.61
CA ALA A 292 39.60 0.11 3.42
C ALA A 292 40.90 0.00 2.59
N VAL A 293 40.76 0.18 1.27
CA VAL A 293 41.89 0.21 0.34
C VAL A 293 41.82 1.52 -0.44
N SER A 294 42.95 2.20 -0.59
CA SER A 294 43.07 3.42 -1.38
C SER A 294 44.11 3.24 -2.48
N ILE A 295 43.74 3.54 -3.72
CA ILE A 295 44.65 3.45 -4.87
C ILE A 295 45.56 4.68 -4.93
N THR A 296 46.82 4.51 -5.34
CA THR A 296 47.76 5.62 -5.54
C THR A 296 47.71 6.13 -6.98
N GLU A 297 48.31 7.29 -7.24
CA GLU A 297 48.47 7.82 -8.61
C GLU A 297 49.21 6.82 -9.52
N GLU A 298 50.28 6.19 -9.02
CA GLU A 298 51.02 5.14 -9.76
C GLU A 298 50.13 3.94 -10.10
N GLY A 299 49.27 3.52 -9.17
CA GLY A 299 48.31 2.45 -9.38
C GLY A 299 47.26 2.80 -10.43
N ILE A 300 46.77 4.03 -10.45
CA ILE A 300 45.81 4.54 -11.43
C ILE A 300 46.42 4.48 -12.84
N GLU A 301 47.61 5.06 -13.04
CA GLU A 301 48.29 5.04 -14.35
C GLU A 301 48.53 3.62 -14.85
N LYS A 302 48.89 2.70 -13.94
CA LYS A 302 49.10 1.30 -14.28
C LYS A 302 47.82 0.61 -14.73
N VAL A 303 46.70 0.88 -14.06
CA VAL A 303 45.39 0.33 -14.44
C VAL A 303 44.90 0.92 -15.76
N GLU A 304 45.08 2.22 -15.97
CA GLU A 304 44.80 2.92 -17.23
C GLU A 304 45.53 2.29 -18.41
N ASN A 305 46.83 2.03 -18.25
CA ASN A 305 47.65 1.35 -19.24
C ASN A 305 47.17 -0.09 -19.51
N ILE A 306 46.74 -0.83 -18.49
CA ILE A 306 46.22 -2.21 -18.65
C ILE A 306 44.88 -2.20 -19.40
N LEU A 307 44.01 -1.23 -19.10
CA LEU A 307 42.70 -1.09 -19.72
C LEU A 307 42.74 -0.39 -21.09
N GLY A 308 43.85 0.25 -21.43
CA GLY A 308 44.02 1.03 -22.66
C GLY A 308 43.17 2.30 -22.68
N VAL A 309 42.89 2.89 -21.51
CA VAL A 309 42.10 4.12 -21.35
C VAL A 309 43.00 5.26 -20.87
N LYS A 310 42.68 6.50 -21.27
CA LYS A 310 43.47 7.67 -20.88
C LYS A 310 43.13 8.23 -19.50
N ASP A 311 41.91 8.00 -19.04
CA ASP A 311 41.40 8.55 -17.78
C ASP A 311 40.25 7.68 -17.26
N ILE A 312 40.45 7.07 -16.09
CA ILE A 312 39.42 6.28 -15.40
C ILE A 312 38.42 7.12 -14.58
N TYR A 313 38.48 8.45 -14.60
CA TYR A 313 37.55 9.34 -13.87
C TYR A 313 36.49 10.01 -14.76
N THR A 314 36.43 9.66 -16.04
CA THR A 314 35.36 10.11 -16.95
C THR A 314 33.95 9.59 -16.53
N GLU A 315 32.86 10.02 -17.15
CA GLU A 315 31.49 9.51 -16.84
C GLU A 315 31.36 7.97 -16.92
N LYS A 316 32.12 7.32 -17.81
CA LYS A 316 32.25 5.85 -17.83
C LYS A 316 33.22 5.31 -16.77
N GLY A 317 34.16 6.15 -16.38
CA GLY A 317 35.21 5.90 -15.42
C GLY A 317 34.77 5.71 -13.97
N ILE A 318 33.70 6.41 -13.53
CA ILE A 318 33.13 6.22 -12.17
C ILE A 318 32.82 4.73 -11.91
N LYS A 319 32.36 4.00 -12.93
CA LYS A 319 32.13 2.55 -12.84
C LYS A 319 33.43 1.75 -12.70
N TYR A 320 34.48 2.12 -13.43
CA TYR A 320 35.79 1.45 -13.36
C TYR A 320 36.45 1.63 -12.01
N VAL A 321 36.40 2.83 -11.44
CA VAL A 321 36.92 3.11 -10.10
C VAL A 321 36.22 2.24 -9.06
N HIS A 322 34.89 2.19 -9.07
CA HIS A 322 34.14 1.34 -8.14
C HIS A 322 34.53 -0.14 -8.22
N HIS A 323 34.59 -0.72 -9.43
CA HIS A 323 34.95 -2.13 -9.59
C HIS A 323 36.41 -2.42 -9.21
N LEU A 324 37.31 -1.49 -9.50
CA LEU A 324 38.72 -1.58 -9.11
C LEU A 324 38.88 -1.57 -7.59
N GLU A 325 38.20 -0.65 -6.91
CA GLU A 325 38.18 -0.57 -5.44
C GLU A 325 37.63 -1.86 -4.84
N GLN A 326 36.49 -2.39 -5.32
CA GLN A 326 35.93 -3.64 -4.79
C GLN A 326 36.84 -4.85 -5.07
N ALA A 327 37.47 -4.92 -6.24
CA ALA A 327 38.42 -6.00 -6.57
C ALA A 327 39.69 -5.93 -5.72
N LEU A 328 40.23 -4.73 -5.48
CA LEU A 328 41.36 -4.51 -4.58
C LEU A 328 41.00 -4.86 -3.14
N ARG A 329 39.83 -4.45 -2.68
CA ARG A 329 39.31 -4.79 -1.34
C ARG A 329 39.16 -6.30 -1.17
N ALA A 330 38.53 -6.97 -2.13
CA ALA A 330 38.39 -8.43 -2.16
C ALA A 330 39.76 -9.13 -2.18
N GLN A 331 40.75 -8.58 -2.89
CA GLN A 331 42.09 -9.15 -2.99
C GLN A 331 42.90 -8.98 -1.70
N ALA A 332 42.91 -7.77 -1.13
CA ALA A 332 43.81 -7.38 -0.05
C ALA A 332 43.25 -7.65 1.37
N LEU A 333 41.93 -7.64 1.55
CA LEU A 333 41.30 -7.69 2.88
C LEU A 333 40.48 -8.95 3.16
N PHE A 334 40.12 -9.74 2.13
CA PHE A 334 39.24 -10.89 2.27
C PHE A 334 39.92 -12.18 1.79
N PHE A 335 40.08 -13.14 2.68
CA PHE A 335 40.85 -14.35 2.46
C PHE A 335 39.99 -15.62 2.53
N LEU A 336 40.26 -16.53 1.59
CA LEU A 336 39.68 -17.87 1.58
C LEU A 336 40.02 -18.63 2.87
N ASP A 337 39.05 -19.36 3.40
CA ASP A 337 39.11 -20.13 4.65
C ASP A 337 39.31 -19.29 5.93
N LYS A 338 39.17 -17.96 5.82
CA LYS A 338 39.16 -17.04 6.96
C LYS A 338 37.88 -16.21 6.99
N ASP A 339 37.63 -15.43 5.93
CA ASP A 339 36.51 -14.50 5.85
C ASP A 339 35.33 -15.10 5.04
N TYR A 340 35.62 -16.04 4.14
CA TYR A 340 34.65 -16.86 3.42
C TYR A 340 35.21 -18.23 3.08
N VAL A 341 34.32 -19.13 2.67
CA VAL A 341 34.64 -20.40 2.01
C VAL A 341 33.94 -20.49 0.66
N VAL A 342 34.50 -21.28 -0.26
CA VAL A 342 33.83 -21.62 -1.52
C VAL A 342 33.29 -23.05 -1.43
N LYS A 343 31.96 -23.21 -1.52
CA LYS A 343 31.30 -24.53 -1.50
C LYS A 343 30.26 -24.62 -2.60
N ASN A 344 30.24 -25.74 -3.33
CA ASN A 344 29.30 -25.98 -4.44
C ASN A 344 29.30 -24.89 -5.53
N GLY A 345 30.44 -24.21 -5.72
CA GLY A 345 30.51 -23.08 -6.64
C GLY A 345 29.77 -21.83 -6.13
N GLU A 346 29.68 -21.63 -4.81
CA GLU A 346 29.15 -20.42 -4.18
C GLU A 346 30.10 -19.93 -3.07
N VAL A 347 30.21 -18.62 -2.93
CA VAL A 347 30.95 -17.96 -1.84
C VAL A 347 30.03 -17.86 -0.62
N ILE A 348 30.48 -18.36 0.53
CA ILE A 348 29.73 -18.33 1.80
C ILE A 348 30.54 -17.60 2.85
N ILE A 349 29.95 -16.56 3.44
CA ILE A 349 30.58 -15.76 4.48
C ILE A 349 30.82 -16.60 5.75
N VAL A 350 31.99 -16.45 6.36
CA VAL A 350 32.33 -17.00 7.67
C VAL A 350 32.15 -15.89 8.71
N ASP A 351 31.41 -16.17 9.78
CA ASP A 351 31.28 -15.25 10.91
C ASP A 351 32.62 -15.16 11.67
N GLU A 352 33.21 -13.96 11.74
CA GLU A 352 34.54 -13.72 12.32
C GLU A 352 34.64 -14.12 13.81
N PHE A 353 33.53 -14.13 14.56
CA PHE A 353 33.52 -14.43 15.99
C PHE A 353 33.27 -15.91 16.28
N THR A 354 32.42 -16.55 15.47
CA THR A 354 31.92 -17.89 15.76
C THR A 354 32.42 -18.96 14.80
N GLY A 355 33.02 -18.56 13.67
CA GLY A 355 33.43 -19.46 12.58
C GLY A 355 32.26 -20.13 11.86
N ARG A 356 31.02 -19.70 12.13
CA ARG A 356 29.82 -20.28 11.52
C ARG A 356 29.69 -19.81 10.08
N LEU A 357 29.29 -20.72 9.21
CA LEU A 357 28.93 -20.40 7.84
C LEU A 357 27.57 -19.68 7.81
N MET A 358 27.49 -18.59 7.06
CA MET A 358 26.29 -17.77 6.90
C MET A 358 25.73 -17.87 5.47
N PRO A 359 25.12 -19.03 5.09
CA PRO A 359 24.52 -19.18 3.78
C PRO A 359 23.37 -18.18 3.57
N GLY A 360 23.27 -17.64 2.36
CA GLY A 360 22.27 -16.64 1.99
C GLY A 360 22.60 -15.20 2.40
N ARG A 361 23.69 -14.96 3.13
CA ARG A 361 24.22 -13.59 3.36
C ARG A 361 25.24 -13.24 2.30
N ARG A 362 25.15 -12.01 1.79
CA ARG A 362 26.08 -11.45 0.79
C ARG A 362 26.62 -10.12 1.32
N TRP A 363 27.84 -9.76 0.90
CA TRP A 363 28.41 -8.44 1.20
C TRP A 363 27.82 -7.39 0.26
N SER A 364 27.57 -6.19 0.77
CA SER A 364 26.98 -5.08 0.01
C SER A 364 27.97 -4.43 -0.96
N GLU A 365 27.45 -3.54 -1.81
CA GLU A 365 28.23 -2.65 -2.70
C GLU A 365 29.15 -3.38 -3.67
N GLY A 366 28.71 -4.54 -4.19
CA GLY A 366 29.47 -5.26 -5.22
C GLY A 366 30.65 -6.09 -4.70
N LEU A 367 30.95 -6.02 -3.39
CA LEU A 367 32.08 -6.75 -2.82
C LEU A 367 31.92 -8.27 -2.94
N HIS A 368 30.70 -8.79 -2.80
CA HIS A 368 30.46 -10.23 -2.92
C HIS A 368 30.72 -10.72 -4.35
N GLN A 369 30.29 -9.95 -5.35
CA GLN A 369 30.55 -10.17 -6.78
C GLN A 369 32.04 -10.13 -7.09
N ALA A 370 32.78 -9.19 -6.47
CA ALA A 370 34.23 -9.10 -6.60
C ALA A 370 34.95 -10.34 -6.04
N ILE A 371 34.48 -10.89 -4.90
CA ILE A 371 35.00 -12.13 -4.33
C ILE A 371 34.62 -13.34 -5.18
N GLU A 372 33.38 -13.44 -5.65
CA GLU A 372 32.96 -14.47 -6.62
C GLU A 372 33.87 -14.45 -7.86
N ALA A 373 34.18 -13.27 -8.40
CA ALA A 373 35.07 -13.11 -9.55
C ALA A 373 36.54 -13.45 -9.23
N LYS A 374 37.04 -13.08 -8.04
CA LYS A 374 38.38 -13.42 -7.53
C LYS A 374 38.58 -14.94 -7.47
N GLU A 375 37.59 -15.66 -6.97
CA GLU A 375 37.63 -17.13 -6.82
C GLU A 375 37.22 -17.89 -8.10
N GLY A 376 36.91 -17.18 -9.19
CA GLY A 376 36.52 -17.80 -10.46
C GLY A 376 35.14 -18.45 -10.45
N VAL A 377 34.29 -18.07 -9.51
CA VAL A 377 32.92 -18.56 -9.33
C VAL A 377 31.95 -17.77 -10.24
N THR A 378 30.77 -18.32 -10.51
CA THR A 378 29.74 -17.59 -11.27
C THR A 378 29.28 -16.37 -10.49
N VAL A 379 29.59 -15.18 -11.02
CA VAL A 379 29.15 -13.91 -10.46
C VAL A 379 27.63 -13.81 -10.60
N GLN A 380 26.93 -13.82 -9.47
CA GLN A 380 25.48 -13.71 -9.48
C GLN A 380 25.07 -12.26 -9.69
N LYS A 381 23.99 -12.03 -10.46
CA LYS A 381 23.40 -10.69 -10.59
C LYS A 381 22.68 -10.38 -9.30
N GLU A 382 23.09 -9.33 -8.60
CA GLU A 382 22.32 -8.82 -7.48
C GLU A 382 21.22 -7.87 -7.97
N SER A 383 20.17 -7.78 -7.16
CA SER A 383 19.20 -6.69 -7.26
C SER A 383 19.61 -5.63 -6.27
N ARG A 384 19.95 -4.43 -6.75
CA ARG A 384 20.30 -3.33 -5.86
C ARG A 384 19.02 -2.66 -5.39
N THR A 385 18.85 -2.55 -4.08
CA THR A 385 17.80 -1.72 -3.48
C THR A 385 18.13 -0.24 -3.71
N LEU A 386 17.25 0.46 -4.43
CA LEU A 386 17.38 1.89 -4.72
C LEU A 386 16.70 2.74 -3.64
N ALA A 387 15.52 2.33 -3.19
CA ALA A 387 14.75 3.06 -2.20
C ALA A 387 13.87 2.09 -1.39
N THR A 388 13.62 2.42 -0.12
CA THR A 388 12.76 1.62 0.75
C THR A 388 12.01 2.49 1.76
N ILE A 389 10.77 2.10 2.08
CA ILE A 389 9.98 2.67 3.16
C ILE A 389 9.05 1.58 3.71
N THR A 390 8.77 1.61 5.01
CA THR A 390 7.74 0.75 5.60
C THR A 390 6.36 1.39 5.44
N PHE A 391 5.29 0.60 5.36
CA PHE A 391 3.93 1.15 5.34
C PHE A 391 3.63 1.99 6.58
N GLN A 392 4.13 1.61 7.75
CA GLN A 392 4.01 2.39 8.99
C GLN A 392 4.56 3.80 8.79
N ASN A 393 5.77 3.94 8.25
CA ASN A 393 6.39 5.24 8.05
C ASN A 393 5.71 6.03 6.93
N TYR A 394 5.30 5.38 5.85
CA TYR A 394 4.61 6.02 4.74
C TYR A 394 3.27 6.64 5.19
N PHE A 395 2.40 5.87 5.85
CA PHE A 395 1.10 6.37 6.27
C PHE A 395 1.16 7.41 7.38
N ARG A 396 2.26 7.45 8.16
CA ARG A 396 2.51 8.53 9.14
C ARG A 396 2.88 9.86 8.51
N LEU A 397 3.13 9.92 7.19
CA LEU A 397 3.31 11.18 6.48
C LEU A 397 2.01 11.97 6.34
N TYR A 398 0.86 11.30 6.43
CA TYR A 398 -0.44 11.96 6.29
C TYR A 398 -0.77 12.84 7.50
N GLU A 399 -1.19 14.08 7.26
CA GLU A 399 -1.66 15.01 8.30
C GLU A 399 -2.86 14.43 9.04
N LYS A 400 -3.77 13.79 8.30
CA LYS A 400 -4.89 13.06 8.86
C LYS A 400 -5.05 11.69 8.21
N LEU A 401 -4.94 10.65 9.01
CA LEU A 401 -5.13 9.25 8.61
C LEU A 401 -6.40 8.71 9.26
N ALA A 402 -7.17 7.94 8.51
CA ALA A 402 -8.36 7.25 8.99
C ALA A 402 -8.44 5.86 8.35
N GLY A 403 -9.34 5.02 8.85
CA GLY A 403 -9.55 3.71 8.26
C GLY A 403 -10.93 3.13 8.51
N MET A 404 -11.24 2.05 7.81
CA MET A 404 -12.48 1.31 7.99
C MET A 404 -12.23 -0.19 7.80
N THR A 405 -12.89 -1.02 8.61
CA THR A 405 -12.84 -2.49 8.53
C THR A 405 -13.96 -3.11 9.37
N GLY A 406 -14.22 -4.41 9.24
CA GLY A 406 -15.15 -5.15 10.10
C GLY A 406 -14.56 -5.65 11.42
N THR A 407 -13.24 -5.62 11.55
CA THR A 407 -12.46 -6.40 12.52
C THR A 407 -11.28 -5.63 13.15
N ALA A 408 -11.48 -4.37 13.52
CA ALA A 408 -10.39 -3.53 14.07
C ALA A 408 -10.23 -3.61 15.60
N GLN A 409 -11.28 -3.90 16.37
CA GLN A 409 -11.20 -3.83 17.84
C GLN A 409 -10.17 -4.78 18.44
N THR A 410 -9.98 -5.95 17.82
CA THR A 410 -8.97 -6.92 18.24
C THR A 410 -7.54 -6.40 18.11
N SER A 411 -7.31 -5.43 17.23
CA SER A 411 -5.99 -4.84 16.94
C SER A 411 -5.92 -3.36 17.35
N ALA A 412 -6.87 -2.87 18.15
CA ALA A 412 -6.98 -1.46 18.54
C ALA A 412 -5.71 -0.92 19.24
N GLU A 413 -5.08 -1.73 20.09
CA GLU A 413 -3.85 -1.36 20.78
C GLU A 413 -2.69 -1.10 19.79
N GLU A 414 -2.58 -1.91 18.74
CA GLU A 414 -1.54 -1.78 17.74
C GLU A 414 -1.75 -0.52 16.88
N PHE A 415 -2.98 -0.29 16.42
CA PHE A 415 -3.34 0.93 15.69
C PHE A 415 -3.00 2.21 16.47
N HIS A 416 -3.32 2.26 17.77
CA HIS A 416 -3.03 3.41 18.59
C HIS A 416 -1.52 3.59 18.86
N LYS A 417 -0.79 2.49 19.12
CA LYS A 417 0.66 2.57 19.39
C LYS A 417 1.44 3.03 18.17
N VAL A 418 1.14 2.48 16.99
CA VAL A 418 1.91 2.69 15.77
C VAL A 418 1.45 3.93 15.01
N TYR A 419 0.13 4.11 14.85
CA TYR A 419 -0.47 5.13 13.98
C TYR A 419 -1.22 6.24 14.72
N LYS A 420 -1.39 6.12 16.04
CA LYS A 420 -2.24 7.01 16.86
C LYS A 420 -3.71 7.03 16.43
N LEU A 421 -4.16 5.93 15.81
CA LEU A 421 -5.55 5.76 15.41
C LEU A 421 -6.35 5.06 16.52
N GLU A 422 -7.47 5.64 16.91
CA GLU A 422 -8.44 5.02 17.80
C GLU A 422 -9.49 4.23 17.00
N VAL A 423 -9.99 3.13 17.57
CA VAL A 423 -11.02 2.29 16.93
C VAL A 423 -12.38 2.56 17.55
N VAL A 424 -13.34 2.95 16.72
CA VAL A 424 -14.74 3.17 17.12
C VAL A 424 -15.61 2.11 16.47
N SER A 425 -16.27 1.28 17.27
CA SER A 425 -17.25 0.30 16.80
C SER A 425 -18.58 0.96 16.52
N VAL A 426 -18.89 1.09 15.24
CA VAL A 426 -20.12 1.71 14.75
C VAL A 426 -21.28 0.71 14.88
N PRO A 427 -22.44 1.13 15.41
CA PRO A 427 -23.62 0.26 15.49
C PRO A 427 -24.06 -0.26 14.12
N THR A 428 -24.51 -1.52 14.06
CA THR A 428 -25.09 -2.10 12.84
C THR A 428 -26.45 -1.45 12.54
N ASN A 429 -26.74 -1.17 11.26
CA ASN A 429 -28.01 -0.58 10.84
C ASN A 429 -29.23 -1.43 11.24
N ARG A 430 -29.07 -2.76 11.22
CA ARG A 430 -30.07 -3.72 11.70
C ARG A 430 -29.46 -4.60 12.79
N PRO A 431 -30.27 -5.10 13.74
CA PRO A 431 -29.78 -6.06 14.72
C PRO A 431 -29.20 -7.31 14.05
N MET A 432 -27.97 -7.68 14.42
CA MET A 432 -27.29 -8.88 13.91
C MET A 432 -28.03 -10.15 14.37
N GLN A 433 -28.44 -11.01 13.43
CA GLN A 433 -29.18 -12.26 13.68
C GLN A 433 -28.38 -13.52 13.32
N ARG A 434 -27.15 -13.37 12.83
CA ARG A 434 -26.27 -14.50 12.47
C ARG A 434 -25.92 -15.26 13.75
N ARG A 435 -26.06 -16.58 13.70
CA ARG A 435 -25.71 -17.46 14.83
C ARG A 435 -24.29 -17.95 14.64
N ASP A 436 -23.38 -17.44 15.46
CA ASP A 436 -22.00 -17.90 15.50
C ASP A 436 -21.92 -19.13 16.41
N LEU A 437 -21.63 -20.29 15.80
CA LEU A 437 -21.52 -21.57 16.51
C LEU A 437 -20.13 -21.72 17.14
N PRO A 438 -19.99 -22.45 18.25
CA PRO A 438 -18.68 -22.70 18.86
C PRO A 438 -17.78 -23.55 17.97
N ASP A 439 -16.47 -23.36 18.12
CA ASP A 439 -15.46 -24.08 17.34
C ASP A 439 -15.52 -25.59 17.57
N LYS A 440 -15.37 -26.36 16.48
CA LYS A 440 -15.23 -27.83 16.52
C LYS A 440 -13.76 -28.21 16.35
N ILE A 441 -13.17 -28.83 17.36
CA ILE A 441 -11.76 -29.24 17.38
C ILE A 441 -11.64 -30.73 17.05
N PHE A 442 -10.73 -31.08 16.14
CA PHE A 442 -10.51 -32.46 15.68
C PHE A 442 -9.07 -32.90 15.96
N GLN A 443 -8.89 -34.19 16.29
CA GLN A 443 -7.56 -34.76 16.56
C GLN A 443 -6.64 -34.79 15.34
N SER A 444 -7.21 -34.93 14.14
CA SER A 444 -6.44 -34.98 12.90
C SER A 444 -7.03 -34.06 11.85
N GLU A 445 -6.16 -33.55 10.98
CA GLU A 445 -6.56 -32.72 9.87
C GLU A 445 -7.46 -33.49 8.88
N LYS A 446 -7.15 -34.77 8.62
CA LYS A 446 -8.01 -35.64 7.81
C LYS A 446 -9.42 -35.74 8.38
N GLY A 447 -9.54 -35.97 9.70
CA GLY A 447 -10.83 -36.01 10.39
C GLY A 447 -11.60 -34.71 10.28
N LYS A 448 -10.92 -33.56 10.42
CA LYS A 448 -11.50 -32.23 10.21
C LYS A 448 -12.07 -32.07 8.80
N PHE A 449 -11.29 -32.37 7.75
CA PHE A 449 -11.75 -32.21 6.36
C PHE A 449 -12.94 -33.12 6.03
N THR A 450 -12.93 -34.38 6.49
CA THR A 450 -14.08 -35.28 6.32
C THR A 450 -15.32 -34.76 7.04
N ALA A 451 -15.17 -34.20 8.25
CA ALA A 451 -16.29 -33.61 8.97
C ALA A 451 -16.86 -32.37 8.25
N ILE A 452 -16.00 -31.49 7.73
CA ILE A 452 -16.40 -30.34 6.91
C ILE A 452 -17.20 -30.82 5.69
N ALA A 453 -16.70 -31.81 4.94
CA ALA A 453 -17.39 -32.31 3.75
C ALA A 453 -18.80 -32.85 4.06
N ARG A 454 -18.96 -33.61 5.15
CA ARG A 454 -20.27 -34.10 5.61
C ARG A 454 -21.23 -32.97 5.97
N GLU A 455 -20.73 -31.93 6.65
CA GLU A 455 -21.55 -30.78 7.06
C GLU A 455 -21.97 -29.94 5.85
N VAL A 456 -21.06 -29.72 4.91
CA VAL A 456 -21.34 -29.06 3.62
C VAL A 456 -22.39 -29.84 2.83
N ARG A 457 -22.26 -31.17 2.72
CA ARG A 457 -23.25 -32.04 2.06
C ARG A 457 -24.62 -31.90 2.69
N ALA A 458 -24.71 -32.00 4.02
CA ALA A 458 -25.98 -31.89 4.73
C ALA A 458 -26.64 -30.49 4.59
N MET A 459 -25.86 -29.43 4.45
CA MET A 459 -26.37 -28.08 4.13
C MET A 459 -26.80 -27.97 2.67
N HIS A 460 -26.02 -28.53 1.75
CA HIS A 460 -26.30 -28.51 0.32
C HIS A 460 -27.58 -29.30 -0.02
N GLU A 461 -27.78 -30.48 0.58
CA GLU A 461 -29.01 -31.29 0.44
C GLU A 461 -30.27 -30.52 0.91
N LYS A 462 -30.12 -29.55 1.82
CA LYS A 462 -31.20 -28.66 2.29
C LYS A 462 -31.37 -27.41 1.42
N GLY A 463 -30.54 -27.22 0.39
CA GLY A 463 -30.50 -26.02 -0.44
C GLY A 463 -29.89 -24.79 0.25
N GLN A 464 -29.17 -24.96 1.36
CA GLN A 464 -28.52 -23.86 2.06
C GLN A 464 -27.18 -23.50 1.38
N PRO A 465 -26.94 -22.23 1.01
CA PRO A 465 -25.66 -21.82 0.44
C PRO A 465 -24.55 -21.83 1.51
N VAL A 466 -23.34 -22.21 1.10
CA VAL A 466 -22.17 -22.35 1.98
C VAL A 466 -20.98 -21.61 1.39
N LEU A 467 -20.30 -20.82 2.22
CA LEU A 467 -18.99 -20.23 1.91
C LEU A 467 -17.95 -20.86 2.83
N ILE A 468 -16.86 -21.37 2.27
CA ILE A 468 -15.79 -22.04 3.02
C ILE A 468 -14.51 -21.24 2.86
N GLY A 469 -13.98 -20.71 3.97
CA GLY A 469 -12.67 -20.05 4.01
C GLY A 469 -11.57 -21.05 4.37
N THR A 470 -10.46 -21.01 3.63
CA THR A 470 -9.22 -21.69 4.02
C THR A 470 -8.04 -20.72 4.01
N VAL A 471 -6.90 -21.15 4.54
CA VAL A 471 -5.69 -20.32 4.71
C VAL A 471 -4.66 -20.50 3.60
N SER A 472 -4.86 -21.43 2.65
CA SER A 472 -3.92 -21.64 1.54
C SER A 472 -4.59 -22.28 0.32
N ILE A 473 -4.03 -22.00 -0.86
CA ILE A 473 -4.49 -22.58 -2.13
C ILE A 473 -4.44 -24.12 -2.08
N GLU A 474 -3.37 -24.69 -1.53
CA GLU A 474 -3.25 -26.15 -1.35
C GLU A 474 -4.43 -26.76 -0.56
N LYS A 475 -4.87 -26.07 0.51
CA LYS A 475 -6.02 -26.52 1.32
C LYS A 475 -7.34 -26.37 0.58
N ASN A 476 -7.49 -25.33 -0.26
CA ASN A 476 -8.63 -25.18 -1.14
C ASN A 476 -8.73 -26.35 -2.12
N GLU A 477 -7.66 -26.66 -2.84
CA GLU A 477 -7.61 -27.77 -3.80
C GLU A 477 -7.89 -29.11 -3.14
N ARG A 478 -7.29 -29.34 -1.96
CA ARG A 478 -7.52 -30.56 -1.20
C ARG A 478 -8.99 -30.70 -0.75
N LEU A 479 -9.61 -29.62 -0.28
CA LEU A 479 -11.00 -29.63 0.12
C LEU A 479 -11.93 -29.81 -1.09
N ALA A 480 -11.65 -29.12 -2.20
CA ALA A 480 -12.40 -29.26 -3.45
C ALA A 480 -12.37 -30.71 -3.95
N ALA A 481 -11.21 -31.37 -3.92
CA ALA A 481 -11.07 -32.78 -4.29
C ALA A 481 -11.85 -33.73 -3.36
N ILE A 482 -12.02 -33.39 -2.08
CA ILE A 482 -12.83 -34.17 -1.15
C ILE A 482 -14.32 -33.96 -1.43
N LEU A 483 -14.74 -32.71 -1.62
CA LEU A 483 -16.13 -32.35 -1.93
C LEU A 483 -16.59 -32.93 -3.26
N GLY A 484 -15.74 -32.97 -4.28
CA GLY A 484 -16.08 -33.56 -5.59
C GLY A 484 -16.24 -35.08 -5.60
N ARG A 485 -15.93 -35.77 -4.50
CA ARG A 485 -16.11 -37.23 -4.35
C ARG A 485 -17.37 -37.61 -3.55
N GLU A 486 -17.97 -36.65 -2.84
CA GLU A 486 -19.15 -36.82 -1.98
C GLU A 486 -20.43 -36.50 -2.74
#